data_AF-A0A3G9DTW6-F1
#
_entry.id   AF-A0A3G9DTW6-F1
#
_cell.length_a   1.000
_cell.length_b   1.000
_cell.length_c   1.000
_cell.angle_alpha   90.00
_cell.angle_beta   90.00
_cell.angle_gamma   90.00
#
_symmetry.space_group_name_H-M   'P 1'
#
loop_
_entity.id
_entity.type
_entity.pdbx_description
1 polymer ?
#
loop_
_entity_poly.entity_id
_entity_poly.type
_entity_poly.pdbx_seq_one_letter_code
_entity_poly.pdbx_strand_id
1 'polypeptide(L)'
;MINEKKYTKAQLIFLLVLRFVIGWHILYEGISKVMNPQWTSANFLQESQGILSGFSGWILSNSSLLSIVDFLNIWGLVLIGLGLIFGFLFKPAAIAGSVLIFIYYLSVPPLVGYEYTLPSDGSNLVINRTLIEAVALFGLALFPTNEVFGLDYFISSRQKGTLQHGRK
;
A
#
# COMPACT_ATOMS: atom_id res chain seq x y z
N MET A 1 3.05 10.14 -33.21
CA MET A 1 4.25 10.43 -32.40
C MET A 1 3.83 10.38 -30.94
N ILE A 2 4.20 9.33 -30.22
CA ILE A 2 3.95 9.27 -28.78
C ILE A 2 4.95 10.22 -28.13
N ASN A 3 4.44 11.27 -27.50
CA ASN A 3 5.25 12.28 -26.85
C ASN A 3 6.03 11.60 -25.69
N GLU A 4 7.36 11.55 -25.79
CA GLU A 4 8.24 11.10 -24.71
C GLU A 4 8.02 12.03 -23.51
N LYS A 5 7.16 11.64 -22.56
CA LYS A 5 6.90 12.43 -21.35
C LYS A 5 8.14 12.44 -20.47
N LYS A 6 9.04 13.39 -20.71
CA LYS A 6 10.19 13.66 -19.85
C LYS A 6 9.72 14.44 -18.62
N TYR A 7 9.78 13.81 -17.46
CA TYR A 7 9.63 14.50 -16.18
C TYR A 7 10.76 15.51 -15.98
N THR A 8 10.45 16.64 -15.37
CA THR A 8 11.48 17.53 -14.84
C THR A 8 12.20 16.84 -13.67
N LYS A 9 13.45 17.24 -13.41
CA LYS A 9 14.23 16.70 -12.27
C LYS A 9 13.48 16.88 -10.94
N ALA A 10 12.83 18.02 -10.75
CA ALA A 10 12.06 18.32 -9.54
C ALA A 10 10.84 17.40 -9.38
N GLN A 11 10.07 17.17 -10.45
CA GLN A 11 8.93 16.25 -10.43
C GLN A 11 9.38 14.83 -10.09
N LEU A 12 10.48 14.38 -10.67
CA LEU A 12 11.02 13.04 -10.40
C LEU A 12 11.48 12.90 -8.94
N ILE A 13 12.23 13.87 -8.43
CA ILE A 13 12.67 13.88 -7.02
C ILE A 13 11.46 13.84 -6.10
N PHE A 14 10.44 14.66 -6.35
CA PHE A 14 9.22 14.66 -5.56
C PHE A 14 8.53 13.28 -5.54
N LEU A 15 8.36 12.65 -6.72
CA LEU A 15 7.73 11.33 -6.81
C LEU A 15 8.55 10.25 -6.08
N LEU A 16 9.88 10.31 -6.12
CA LEU A 16 10.74 9.38 -5.38
C LEU A 16 10.64 9.58 -3.87
N VAL A 17 10.64 10.83 -3.40
CA VAL A 17 10.47 11.15 -1.99
C VAL A 17 9.10 10.68 -1.51
N LEU A 18 8.03 11.00 -2.25
CA LEU A 18 6.67 10.59 -1.92
C LEU A 18 6.56 9.06 -1.83
N ARG A 19 7.13 8.35 -2.81
CA ARG A 19 7.20 6.90 -2.84
C ARG A 19 7.93 6.33 -1.62
N PHE A 20 9.08 6.91 -1.25
CA PHE A 20 9.85 6.44 -0.10
C PHE A 20 9.11 6.70 1.22
N VAL A 21 8.52 7.88 1.39
CA VAL A 21 7.77 8.25 2.61
C VAL A 21 6.57 7.33 2.83
N ILE A 22 5.75 7.10 1.79
CA ILE A 22 4.60 6.20 1.89
C ILE A 22 5.05 4.75 2.06
N GLY A 23 6.06 4.32 1.29
CA GLY A 23 6.62 2.98 1.42
C GLY A 23 7.16 2.69 2.82
N TRP A 24 7.83 3.68 3.44
CA TRP A 24 8.30 3.61 4.82
C TRP A 24 7.14 3.50 5.81
N HIS A 25 6.11 4.33 5.65
CA HIS A 25 4.93 4.30 6.52
C HIS A 25 4.24 2.92 6.50
N ILE A 26 3.96 2.38 5.31
CA ILE A 26 3.38 1.04 5.14
C ILE A 26 4.30 -0.05 5.71
N LEU A 27 5.61 0.04 5.45
CA LEU A 27 6.56 -0.95 5.95
C LEU A 27 6.60 -0.95 7.48
N TYR A 28 6.64 0.23 8.10
CA TYR A 28 6.64 0.38 9.55
C TYR A 28 5.35 -0.18 10.17
N GLU A 29 4.21 0.07 9.54
CA GLU A 29 2.93 -0.53 9.92
C GLU A 29 2.97 -2.07 9.88
N GLY A 30 3.66 -2.67 8.91
CA GLY A 30 3.87 -4.12 8.86
C GLY A 30 4.83 -4.61 9.95
N ILE A 31 6.01 -3.99 10.06
CA ILE A 31 7.07 -4.37 11.01
C ILE A 31 6.58 -4.29 12.46
N SER A 32 5.87 -3.22 12.82
CA SER A 32 5.30 -3.07 14.17
C SER A 32 4.38 -4.22 14.56
N LYS A 33 3.64 -4.79 13.59
CA LYS A 33 2.76 -5.94 13.78
C LYS A 33 3.54 -7.25 13.86
N VAL A 34 4.58 -7.42 13.03
CA VAL A 34 5.52 -8.56 13.16
C VAL A 34 6.16 -8.59 14.55
N MET A 35 6.55 -7.42 15.06
CA MET A 35 7.23 -7.28 16.35
C MET A 35 6.30 -7.38 17.56
N ASN A 36 4.99 -7.43 17.35
CA ASN A 36 4.01 -7.61 18.41
C ASN A 36 3.34 -8.99 18.29
N PRO A 37 3.79 -10.00 19.05
CA PRO A 37 3.25 -11.36 18.98
C PRO A 37 1.77 -11.47 19.39
N GLN A 38 1.22 -10.44 20.02
CA GLN A 38 -0.19 -10.37 20.44
C GLN A 38 -1.05 -9.56 19.48
N TRP A 39 -0.46 -9.03 18.40
CA TRP A 39 -1.21 -8.26 17.41
C TRP A 39 -2.20 -9.16 16.66
N THR A 40 -3.41 -8.66 16.47
CA THR A 40 -4.45 -9.27 15.65
C THR A 40 -5.28 -8.19 14.97
N SER A 41 -5.82 -8.48 13.80
CA SER A 41 -6.80 -7.63 13.12
C SER A 41 -8.17 -7.63 13.80
N ALA A 42 -8.42 -8.51 14.78
CA ALA A 42 -9.72 -8.62 15.44
C ALA A 42 -10.21 -7.28 16.02
N ASN A 43 -9.32 -6.52 16.69
CA ASN A 43 -9.67 -5.22 17.26
C ASN A 43 -10.09 -4.22 16.19
N PHE A 44 -9.47 -4.27 15.00
CA PHE A 44 -9.85 -3.41 13.87
C PHE A 44 -11.16 -3.88 13.22
N LEU A 45 -11.33 -5.19 13.05
CA LEU A 45 -12.53 -5.77 12.44
C LEU A 45 -13.78 -5.60 13.30
N GLN A 46 -13.65 -5.52 14.63
CA GLN A 46 -14.75 -5.25 15.55
C GLN A 46 -15.32 -3.84 15.38
N GLU A 47 -14.47 -2.89 15.00
CA GLU A 47 -14.86 -1.51 14.69
C GLU A 47 -15.44 -1.36 13.29
N SER A 48 -15.53 -2.44 12.51
CA SER A 48 -15.96 -2.37 11.12
C SER A 48 -17.43 -1.99 10.99
N GLN A 49 -17.71 -0.89 10.29
CA GLN A 49 -19.07 -0.38 10.09
C GLN A 49 -19.40 -0.22 8.60
N GLY A 50 -20.69 -0.06 8.29
CA GLY A 50 -21.17 0.08 6.91
C GLY A 50 -21.10 -1.23 6.11
N ILE A 51 -20.65 -1.15 4.85
CA ILE A 51 -20.77 -2.24 3.87
C ILE A 51 -19.92 -3.47 4.18
N LEU A 52 -18.82 -3.31 4.94
CA LEU A 52 -17.91 -4.41 5.28
C LEU A 52 -18.20 -5.05 6.64
N SER A 53 -19.11 -4.49 7.44
CA SER A 53 -19.44 -4.99 8.78
C SER A 53 -19.79 -6.49 8.81
N GLY A 54 -20.65 -6.94 7.88
CA GLY A 54 -21.02 -8.36 7.78
C GLY A 54 -19.85 -9.27 7.41
N PHE A 55 -18.96 -8.81 6.52
CA PHE A 55 -17.75 -9.55 6.13
C PHE A 55 -16.75 -9.63 7.30
N SER A 56 -16.55 -8.53 8.01
CA SER A 56 -15.72 -8.48 9.22
C SER A 56 -16.28 -9.40 10.32
N GLY A 57 -17.60 -9.41 10.52
CA GLY A 57 -18.27 -10.34 11.44
C GLY A 57 -18.07 -11.81 11.07
N TRP A 58 -18.11 -12.14 9.78
CA TRP A 58 -17.80 -13.50 9.30
C TRP A 58 -16.36 -13.91 9.61
N ILE A 59 -15.38 -13.02 9.37
CA ILE A 59 -13.98 -13.28 9.73
C ILE A 59 -13.83 -13.48 11.23
N LEU A 60 -14.44 -12.61 12.05
CA LEU A 60 -14.39 -12.69 13.51
C LEU A 60 -15.03 -13.97 14.07
N SER A 61 -16.03 -14.53 13.38
CA SER A 61 -16.69 -15.76 13.79
C SER A 61 -15.84 -17.03 13.61
N ASN A 62 -14.72 -16.94 12.88
CA ASN A 62 -13.89 -18.09 12.53
C ASN A 62 -12.40 -17.81 12.81
N SER A 63 -11.86 -18.46 13.83
CA SER A 63 -10.46 -18.27 14.28
C SER A 63 -9.42 -18.61 13.20
N SER A 64 -9.69 -19.61 12.35
CA SER A 64 -8.79 -19.97 11.24
C SER A 64 -8.77 -18.88 10.17
N LEU A 65 -9.93 -18.33 9.81
CA LEU A 65 -10.02 -17.21 8.86
C LEU A 65 -9.36 -15.95 9.40
N LEU A 66 -9.59 -15.63 10.68
CA LEU A 66 -8.93 -14.51 11.35
C LEU A 66 -7.40 -14.65 11.30
N SER A 67 -6.87 -15.85 11.58
CA SER A 67 -5.42 -16.11 11.52
C SER A 67 -4.84 -15.91 10.11
N ILE A 68 -5.59 -16.30 9.07
CA ILE A 68 -5.20 -16.07 7.67
C ILE A 68 -5.19 -14.58 7.36
N VAL A 69 -6.23 -13.84 7.78
CA VAL A 69 -6.31 -12.38 7.58
C VAL A 69 -5.17 -11.68 8.31
N ASP A 70 -4.86 -12.07 9.55
CA ASP A 70 -3.74 -11.53 10.32
C ASP A 70 -2.41 -11.75 9.59
N PHE A 71 -2.15 -12.98 9.14
CA PHE A 71 -0.95 -13.31 8.38
C PHE A 71 -0.84 -12.49 7.08
N LEU A 72 -1.91 -12.45 6.28
CA LEU A 72 -1.94 -11.71 5.03
C LEU A 72 -1.78 -10.20 5.25
N ASN A 73 -2.36 -9.67 6.31
CA ASN A 73 -2.29 -8.25 6.62
C ASN A 73 -0.86 -7.83 7.00
N ILE A 74 -0.23 -8.58 7.91
CA ILE A 74 1.13 -8.32 8.37
C ILE A 74 2.12 -8.41 7.19
N TRP A 75 2.14 -9.56 6.51
CA TRP A 75 3.11 -9.79 5.45
C TRP A 75 2.80 -9.01 4.18
N GLY A 76 1.52 -8.74 3.92
CA GLY A 76 1.09 -7.85 2.84
C GLY A 76 1.68 -6.45 3.02
N LEU A 77 1.54 -5.85 4.19
CA LEU A 77 2.13 -4.53 4.49
C LEU A 77 3.66 -4.55 4.35
N VAL A 78 4.33 -5.57 4.90
CA VAL A 78 5.79 -5.69 4.79
C VAL A 78 6.24 -5.79 3.32
N LEU A 79 5.66 -6.71 2.55
CA LEU A 79 6.04 -6.93 1.15
C LEU A 79 5.73 -5.71 0.27
N ILE A 80 4.58 -5.07 0.47
CA ILE A 80 4.22 -3.83 -0.22
C ILE A 80 5.21 -2.72 0.12
N GLY A 81 5.51 -2.50 1.40
CA GLY A 81 6.44 -1.48 1.87
C GLY A 81 7.85 -1.67 1.28
N LEU A 82 8.37 -2.92 1.31
CA LEU A 82 9.66 -3.24 0.69
C LEU A 82 9.64 -3.05 -0.82
N GLY A 83 8.57 -3.48 -1.51
CA GLY A 83 8.40 -3.29 -2.95
C GLY A 83 8.39 -1.80 -3.35
N LEU A 84 7.72 -0.97 -2.56
CA LEU A 84 7.70 0.48 -2.72
C LEU A 84 9.09 1.10 -2.46
N ILE A 85 9.79 0.73 -1.39
CA ILE A 85 11.09 1.32 -1.07
C ILE A 85 12.15 0.92 -2.09
N PHE A 86 12.33 -0.39 -2.34
CA PHE A 86 13.37 -0.88 -3.25
C PHE A 86 13.03 -0.70 -4.73
N GLY A 87 11.74 -0.61 -5.07
CA GLY A 87 11.30 -0.45 -6.45
C GLY A 87 11.44 -1.73 -7.25
N PHE A 88 11.21 -2.85 -6.57
CA PHE A 88 11.05 -4.16 -7.17
C PHE A 88 9.55 -4.45 -7.24
N LEU A 89 9.03 -4.73 -8.43
CA LEU A 89 7.59 -4.87 -8.70
C LEU A 89 6.79 -3.64 -8.22
N PHE A 90 7.32 -2.44 -8.48
CA PHE A 90 6.76 -1.20 -7.92
C PHE A 90 5.29 -0.99 -8.29
N LYS A 91 4.93 -1.14 -9.57
CA LYS A 91 3.54 -0.93 -10.03
C LYS A 91 2.57 -1.90 -9.35
N PRO A 92 2.79 -3.23 -9.38
CA PRO A 92 1.98 -4.16 -8.59
C PRO A 92 1.93 -3.83 -7.09
N ALA A 93 3.07 -3.47 -6.47
CA ALA A 93 3.12 -3.13 -5.06
C ALA A 93 2.29 -1.88 -4.73
N ALA A 94 2.36 -0.83 -5.56
CA ALA A 94 1.60 0.39 -5.39
C ALA A 94 0.08 0.18 -5.57
N ILE A 95 -0.32 -0.64 -6.54
CA ILE A 95 -1.73 -1.00 -6.74
C ILE A 95 -2.23 -1.85 -5.55
N ALA A 96 -1.50 -2.88 -5.17
CA ALA A 96 -1.87 -3.74 -4.03
C ALA A 96 -1.95 -2.93 -2.73
N GLY A 97 -0.97 -2.04 -2.49
CA GLY A 97 -0.98 -1.13 -1.34
C GLY A 97 -2.17 -0.19 -1.36
N SER A 98 -2.45 0.45 -2.50
CA SER A 98 -3.63 1.31 -2.65
C SER A 98 -4.93 0.57 -2.33
N VAL A 99 -5.11 -0.64 -2.86
CA VAL A 99 -6.30 -1.48 -2.60
C VAL A 99 -6.38 -1.86 -1.13
N LEU A 100 -5.29 -2.32 -0.52
CA LEU A 100 -5.27 -2.72 0.90
C LEU A 100 -5.63 -1.55 1.82
N ILE A 101 -4.99 -0.39 1.64
CA ILE A 101 -5.28 0.81 2.45
C ILE A 101 -6.70 1.31 2.19
N PHE A 102 -7.20 1.20 0.96
CA PHE A 102 -8.59 1.55 0.66
C PHE A 102 -9.60 0.61 1.35
N ILE A 103 -9.30 -0.68 1.46
CA ILE A 103 -10.11 -1.62 2.24
C ILE A 103 -10.15 -1.20 3.72
N TYR A 104 -9.04 -0.73 4.30
CA TYR A 104 -9.07 -0.19 5.67
C TYR A 104 -9.99 1.02 5.80
N TYR A 105 -9.94 1.93 4.83
CA TYR A 105 -10.85 3.08 4.80
C TYR A 105 -12.32 2.65 4.72
N LEU A 106 -12.64 1.66 3.89
CA LEU A 106 -14.00 1.13 3.77
C LEU A 106 -14.47 0.36 5.02
N SER A 107 -13.55 -0.23 5.78
CA SER A 107 -13.87 -0.97 7.00
C SER A 107 -14.24 -0.01 8.14
N VAL A 108 -13.50 1.09 8.29
CA VAL A 108 -13.71 2.08 9.35
C VAL A 108 -13.86 3.47 8.72
N PRO A 109 -14.97 3.73 8.00
CA PRO A 109 -15.14 4.98 7.27
C PRO A 109 -15.50 6.13 8.23
N PRO A 110 -14.85 7.31 8.14
CA PRO A 110 -15.10 8.45 9.03
C PRO A 110 -16.41 9.19 8.69
N LEU A 111 -17.55 8.52 8.89
CA LEU A 111 -18.89 9.06 8.62
C LEU A 111 -19.55 9.57 9.90
N VAL A 112 -20.38 10.61 9.73
CA VAL A 112 -21.17 11.16 10.83
C VAL A 112 -22.14 10.11 11.35
N GLY A 113 -22.16 9.90 12.66
CA GLY A 113 -23.03 8.91 13.32
C GLY A 113 -22.37 7.56 13.60
N TYR A 114 -21.12 7.35 13.18
CA TYR A 114 -20.33 6.19 13.60
C TYR A 114 -19.44 6.55 14.78
N GLU A 115 -19.59 5.78 15.86
CA GLU A 115 -18.74 5.88 17.05
C GLU A 115 -17.78 4.69 17.07
N TYR A 116 -16.50 4.98 17.32
CA TYR A 116 -15.43 4.00 17.35
C TYR A 116 -14.77 4.01 18.73
N THR A 117 -14.42 2.83 19.24
CA THR A 117 -13.76 2.72 20.56
C THR A 117 -12.26 2.98 20.49
N LEU A 118 -11.67 2.78 19.31
CA LEU A 118 -10.26 3.04 19.06
C LEU A 118 -10.00 4.54 18.85
N PRO A 119 -8.88 5.09 19.34
CA PRO A 119 -8.51 6.47 19.09
C PRO A 119 -8.47 6.76 17.59
N SER A 120 -9.30 7.70 17.13
CA SER A 120 -9.30 8.19 15.75
C SER A 120 -8.54 9.51 15.66
N ASP A 121 -8.03 9.86 14.47
CA ASP A 121 -7.19 11.05 14.25
C ASP A 121 -7.96 12.37 14.21
N GLY A 122 -8.86 12.57 15.15
CA GLY A 122 -9.67 13.77 15.27
C GLY A 122 -10.90 13.79 14.36
N SER A 123 -11.55 14.96 14.32
CA SER A 123 -12.80 15.18 13.58
C SER A 123 -12.54 15.24 12.08
N ASN A 124 -12.51 14.07 11.45
CA ASN A 124 -12.52 13.92 10.01
C ASN A 124 -13.96 13.64 9.58
N LEU A 125 -14.42 14.31 8.52
CA LEU A 125 -15.59 13.87 7.77
C LEU A 125 -15.13 12.76 6.82
N VAL A 126 -15.56 12.79 5.57
CA VAL A 126 -15.27 11.73 4.58
C VAL A 126 -13.77 11.51 4.30
N ILE A 127 -12.93 12.54 4.37
CA ILE A 127 -11.51 12.43 3.98
C ILE A 127 -10.64 12.32 5.24
N ASN A 128 -9.93 11.19 5.40
CA ASN A 128 -8.93 10.98 6.45
C ASN A 128 -7.56 10.61 5.86
N ARG A 129 -6.56 10.41 6.73
CA ARG A 129 -5.20 10.02 6.33
C ARG A 129 -5.17 8.75 5.47
N THR A 130 -6.01 7.77 5.79
CA THR A 130 -6.07 6.47 5.11
C THR A 130 -6.52 6.64 3.65
N LEU A 131 -7.57 7.44 3.41
CA LEU A 131 -8.02 7.73 2.05
C LEU A 131 -6.97 8.51 1.25
N ILE A 132 -6.34 9.51 1.88
CA ILE A 132 -5.28 10.30 1.24
C ILE A 132 -4.11 9.40 0.83
N GLU A 133 -3.69 8.49 1.70
CA GLU A 133 -2.60 7.55 1.42
C GLU A 133 -2.96 6.56 0.28
N ALA A 134 -4.18 6.01 0.29
CA ALA A 134 -4.65 5.12 -0.78
C ALA A 134 -4.67 5.82 -2.16
N VAL A 135 -5.15 7.07 -2.21
CA VAL A 135 -5.19 7.88 -3.44
C VAL A 135 -3.78 8.27 -3.89
N ALA A 136 -2.89 8.62 -2.96
CA ALA A 136 -1.50 8.95 -3.28
C ALA A 136 -0.75 7.73 -3.86
N LEU A 137 -0.95 6.54 -3.30
CA LEU A 137 -0.41 5.28 -3.83
C LEU A 137 -0.96 4.95 -5.21
N PHE A 138 -2.26 5.12 -5.42
CA PHE A 138 -2.87 4.93 -6.72
C PHE A 138 -2.25 5.89 -7.74
N GLY A 139 -2.12 7.17 -7.37
CA GLY A 139 -1.44 8.18 -8.18
C GLY A 139 -0.03 7.76 -8.54
N LEU A 140 0.77 7.32 -7.56
CA LEU A 140 2.12 6.79 -7.77
C LEU A 140 2.16 5.61 -8.74
N ALA A 141 1.17 4.71 -8.70
CA ALA A 141 1.08 3.58 -9.64
C ALA A 141 0.84 4.01 -11.10
N LEU A 142 0.17 5.16 -11.32
CA LEU A 142 -0.09 5.71 -12.65
C LEU A 142 1.15 6.35 -13.30
N PHE A 143 2.14 6.75 -12.49
CA PHE A 143 3.39 7.31 -13.00
C PHE A 143 4.42 6.20 -13.28
N PRO A 144 4.97 6.10 -14.50
CA PRO A 144 6.05 5.17 -14.84
C PRO A 144 7.42 5.56 -14.20
N THR A 145 7.48 5.76 -12.89
CA THR A 145 8.74 6.05 -12.18
C THR A 145 9.68 4.83 -12.16
N ASN A 146 9.14 3.63 -12.32
CA ASN A 146 9.89 2.38 -12.39
C ASN A 146 10.80 2.27 -13.63
N GLU A 147 10.51 3.02 -14.69
CA GLU A 147 11.34 3.08 -15.91
C GLU A 147 12.52 4.03 -15.78
N VAL A 148 12.57 4.83 -14.71
CA VAL A 148 13.63 5.82 -14.49
C VAL A 148 14.48 5.46 -13.26
N PHE A 149 13.89 4.87 -12.21
CA PHE A 149 14.60 4.55 -10.97
C PHE A 149 13.95 3.39 -10.18
N GLY A 150 14.76 2.39 -9.83
CA GLY A 150 14.34 1.21 -9.05
C GLY A 150 15.02 -0.07 -9.53
N LEU A 151 14.91 -1.15 -8.77
CA LEU A 151 15.43 -2.47 -9.18
C LEU A 151 14.82 -2.95 -10.50
N ASP A 152 13.56 -2.61 -10.77
CA ASP A 152 12.87 -2.91 -12.03
C ASP A 152 13.63 -2.32 -13.25
N TYR A 153 14.20 -1.13 -13.12
CA TYR A 153 15.01 -0.49 -14.17
C TYR A 153 16.33 -1.25 -14.43
N PHE A 154 17.03 -1.66 -13.37
CA PHE A 154 18.30 -2.37 -13.48
C PHE A 154 18.14 -3.75 -14.12
N ILE A 155 17.03 -4.45 -13.85
CA ILE A 155 16.74 -5.75 -14.46
C ILE A 155 16.42 -5.59 -15.96
N SER A 156 15.60 -4.59 -16.31
CA SER A 156 15.24 -4.32 -17.72
C SER A 156 16.43 -3.87 -18.57
N SER A 157 17.32 -3.04 -18.01
CA SER A 157 18.52 -2.56 -18.72
C SER A 157 19.54 -3.68 -18.97
N ARG A 158 19.69 -4.62 -18.03
CA ARG A 158 20.57 -5.79 -18.21
C ARG A 158 20.10 -6.71 -19.34
N GLN A 159 18.79 -6.97 -19.47
CA GLN A 159 18.26 -7.81 -20.57
C GLN A 159 18.49 -7.22 -21.96
N LYS A 160 18.42 -5.89 -22.12
CA LYS A 160 18.70 -5.23 -23.41
C LYS A 160 20.18 -5.29 -23.80
N GLY A 161 21.10 -5.36 -22.83
CA GLY A 161 22.54 -5.51 -23.08
C GLY A 161 22.91 -6.91 -23.58
N THR A 162 22.32 -7.97 -23.02
CA THR A 162 22.60 -9.36 -23.43
C THR A 162 22.08 -9.70 -24.82
N LEU A 163 20.93 -9.13 -25.23
CA LEU A 163 20.36 -9.34 -26.57
C LEU A 163 21.18 -8.69 -27.69
N GLN A 164 21.96 -7.64 -27.40
CA GLN A 164 22.84 -7.02 -28.38
C GLN A 164 24.20 -7.72 -28.51
N HIS A 165 24.61 -8.50 -27.51
CA HIS A 165 25.87 -9.24 -27.53
C HIS A 165 25.76 -10.65 -28.15
N GLY A 166 24.56 -11.22 -28.23
CA GLY A 166 24.30 -12.51 -28.91
C GLY A 166 23.98 -12.41 -30.41
N ARG A 167 24.16 -11.23 -31.03
CA ARG A 167 23.97 -10.97 -32.47
C ARG A 167 25.28 -10.57 -33.18
N LYS A 168 26.43 -10.89 -32.61
CA LYS A 168 27.73 -10.75 -33.28
C LYS A 168 28.34 -12.12 -33.52
#